data_AF-F3LGG4-F1
#
_entry.id   AF-F3LGG4-F1
#
_cell.length_a   1.000
_cell.length_b   1.000
_cell.length_c   1.000
_cell.angle_alpha   90.00
_cell.angle_beta   90.00
_cell.angle_gamma   90.00
#
_symmetry.space_group_name_H-M   'P 1'
#
loop_
_entity.id
_entity.type
_entity.pdbx_description
1 polymer ?
#
loop_
_entity_poly.entity_id
_entity_poly.type
_entity_poly.pdbx_seq_one_letter_code
_entity_poly.pdbx_strand_id
1 'polypeptide(L)'
;MNNSSPWNITNSIFACVVALAALVWLIQFHAFGISMGVAGFCITYFLFKRNRWAYFAAAIWCFGLLRIAMDDGYAFHGDYGSYVKLPYVIGIIIAIVLHEKVAIKRKKSDAEESVNIPD
;
A
#
# COMPACT_ATOMS: atom_id res chain seq x y z
N MET A 1 9.80 -4.66 23.24
CA MET A 1 9.09 -5.25 22.08
C MET A 1 10.10 -5.43 20.96
N ASN A 2 10.33 -6.66 20.50
CA ASN A 2 11.33 -6.92 19.46
C ASN A 2 10.83 -6.39 18.11
N ASN A 3 11.14 -5.13 17.81
CA ASN A 3 10.72 -4.43 16.59
C ASN A 3 11.41 -4.95 15.32
N SER A 4 12.33 -5.92 15.43
CA SER A 4 13.15 -6.45 14.34
C SER A 4 12.48 -7.55 13.50
N SER A 5 11.21 -7.91 13.76
CA SER A 5 10.52 -8.85 12.87
C SER A 5 10.55 -8.30 11.44
N PRO A 6 11.06 -9.05 10.44
CA PRO A 6 11.20 -8.56 9.07
C PRO A 6 9.86 -8.06 8.52
N TRP A 7 8.75 -8.62 8.98
CA TRP A 7 7.41 -8.18 8.63
C TRP A 7 7.05 -6.77 9.17
N ASN A 8 7.48 -6.41 10.37
CA ASN A 8 7.27 -5.07 10.91
C ASN A 8 8.04 -4.03 10.08
N ILE A 9 9.29 -4.38 9.73
CA ILE A 9 10.16 -3.53 8.92
C ILE A 9 9.55 -3.34 7.52
N THR A 10 9.14 -4.42 6.85
CA THR A 10 8.49 -4.33 5.53
C THR A 10 7.21 -3.48 5.58
N ASN A 11 6.37 -3.64 6.60
CA ASN A 11 5.14 -2.85 6.73
C ASN A 11 5.44 -1.35 6.90
N SER A 12 6.42 -1.02 7.76
CA SER A 12 6.80 0.37 8.00
C SER A 12 7.42 1.00 6.76
N ILE A 13 8.29 0.28 6.05
CA ILE A 13 8.86 0.75 4.78
C ILE A 13 7.75 0.99 3.76
N PHE A 14 6.85 0.03 3.58
CA PHE A 14 5.74 0.17 2.64
C PHE A 14 4.83 1.35 3.00
N ALA A 15 4.46 1.52 4.27
CA ALA A 15 3.67 2.65 4.74
C ALA A 15 4.38 4.00 4.51
N CYS A 16 5.69 4.08 4.78
CA CYS A 16 6.48 5.28 4.49
C CYS A 16 6.51 5.60 2.99
N VAL A 17 6.68 4.59 2.13
CA VAL A 17 6.65 4.78 0.68
C VAL A 17 5.30 5.33 0.21
N VAL A 18 4.19 4.76 0.69
CA VAL A 18 2.84 5.24 0.37
C VAL A 18 2.62 6.67 0.88
N ALA A 19 3.12 7.00 2.08
CA ALA A 19 3.01 8.34 2.65
C ALA A 19 3.76 9.39 1.83
N LEU A 20 5.00 9.09 1.43
CA LEU A 20 5.81 9.97 0.60
C LEU A 20 5.17 10.15 -0.78
N ALA A 21 4.67 9.07 -1.39
CA ALA A 21 3.96 9.15 -2.65
C ALA A 21 2.68 10.01 -2.51
N ALA A 22 1.93 9.86 -1.42
CA ALA A 22 0.75 10.67 -1.14
C ALA A 22 1.08 12.17 -1.01
N LEU A 23 2.21 12.52 -0.38
CA LEU A 23 2.69 13.91 -0.32
C LEU A 23 3.01 14.48 -1.70
N VAL A 24 3.69 13.70 -2.55
CA VAL A 24 3.97 14.11 -3.94
C VAL A 24 2.68 14.45 -4.68
N TRP A 25 1.64 13.62 -4.52
CA TRP A 25 0.34 13.85 -5.15
C TRP A 25 -0.40 15.07 -4.58
N LEU A 26 -0.31 15.33 -3.27
CA LEU A 26 -0.90 16.54 -2.65
C LEU A 26 -0.29 17.83 -3.19
N ILE A 27 1.01 17.84 -3.50
CA ILE A 27 1.74 19.03 -3.98
C ILE A 27 1.37 19.40 -5.42
N GLN A 28 0.70 18.52 -6.18
CA GLN A 28 0.33 18.81 -7.57
C GLN A 28 -0.79 19.87 -7.69
N PHE A 29 -1.44 20.29 -6.59
CA PHE A 29 -2.44 21.37 -6.52
C PHE A 29 -3.60 21.32 -7.55
N HIS A 30 -3.87 20.17 -8.18
CA HIS A 30 -5.06 19.92 -8.99
C HIS A 30 -5.99 18.91 -8.29
N ALA A 31 -7.30 18.99 -8.58
CA ALA A 31 -8.32 18.23 -7.85
C ALA A 31 -8.06 16.71 -7.82
N PHE A 32 -7.60 16.15 -8.94
CA PHE A 32 -7.25 14.73 -9.03
C PHE A 32 -6.00 14.37 -8.20
N GLY A 33 -4.97 15.22 -8.19
CA GLY A 33 -3.77 14.98 -7.40
C GLY A 33 -4.05 15.06 -5.91
N ILE A 34 -4.84 16.06 -5.50
CA ILE A 34 -5.29 16.22 -4.11
C ILE A 34 -6.10 14.99 -3.66
N SER A 35 -7.02 14.48 -4.47
CA SER A 35 -7.82 13.30 -4.10
C SER A 35 -6.94 12.04 -3.97
N MET A 36 -5.99 11.83 -4.88
CA MET A 36 -5.03 10.72 -4.79
C MET A 36 -4.12 10.82 -3.57
N GLY A 37 -3.70 12.04 -3.22
CA GLY A 37 -2.93 12.32 -2.01
C GLY A 37 -3.71 12.02 -0.74
N VAL A 38 -4.95 12.52 -0.62
CA VAL A 38 -5.82 12.24 0.53
C VAL A 38 -6.08 10.73 0.66
N ALA A 39 -6.39 10.05 -0.44
CA ALA A 39 -6.57 8.59 -0.45
C ALA A 39 -5.31 7.86 0.04
N GLY A 40 -4.12 8.25 -0.44
CA GLY A 40 -2.84 7.69 0.00
C GLY A 40 -2.59 7.88 1.50
N PHE A 41 -2.92 9.05 2.06
CA PHE A 41 -2.84 9.30 3.50
C PHE A 41 -3.80 8.44 4.32
N CYS A 42 -5.06 8.30 3.89
CA CYS A 42 -6.02 7.40 4.52
C CYS A 42 -5.51 5.96 4.51
N ILE A 43 -5.02 5.47 3.36
CA ILE A 43 -4.43 4.13 3.23
C ILE A 43 -3.27 3.98 4.22
N THR A 44 -2.34 4.93 4.24
CA THR A 44 -1.17 4.93 5.13
C THR A 44 -1.57 4.79 6.60
N TYR A 45 -2.55 5.58 7.05
CA TYR A 45 -3.06 5.50 8.41
C TYR A 45 -3.59 4.10 8.75
N PHE A 46 -4.35 3.47 7.85
CA PHE A 46 -4.87 2.13 8.08
C PHE A 46 -3.82 1.02 7.91
N LEU A 47 -2.73 1.25 7.16
CA LEU A 47 -1.56 0.38 7.10
C LEU A 47 -0.81 0.34 8.44
N PHE A 48 -0.71 1.46 9.15
CA PHE A 48 -0.17 1.49 10.52
C PHE A 48 -1.07 0.73 11.51
N LYS A 49 -2.39 0.76 11.31
CA LYS A 49 -3.35 -0.06 12.07
C LYS A 49 -3.38 -1.54 11.64
N ARG A 50 -2.57 -1.95 10.66
CA ARG A 50 -2.51 -3.32 10.13
C ARG A 50 -3.87 -3.85 9.69
N ASN A 51 -4.71 -2.98 9.13
CA ASN A 51 -6.00 -3.40 8.60
C ASN A 51 -5.80 -4.10 7.25
N ARG A 52 -6.27 -5.36 7.11
CA ARG A 52 -6.16 -6.13 5.86
C ARG A 52 -6.69 -5.35 4.64
N TRP A 53 -7.77 -4.62 4.81
CA TRP A 53 -8.42 -3.88 3.73
C TRP A 53 -7.61 -2.67 3.27
N ALA A 54 -6.72 -2.14 4.11
CA ALA A 54 -5.81 -1.07 3.75
C ALA A 54 -4.78 -1.50 2.71
N TYR A 55 -4.27 -2.73 2.83
CA TYR A 55 -3.35 -3.30 1.84
C TYR A 55 -4.05 -3.55 0.51
N PHE A 56 -5.30 -4.00 0.54
CA PHE A 56 -6.10 -4.15 -0.68
C PHE A 56 -6.38 -2.79 -1.35
N ALA A 57 -6.75 -1.78 -0.55
CA ALA A 57 -6.91 -0.41 -1.05
C ALA A 57 -5.60 0.16 -1.61
N ALA A 58 -4.45 -0.15 -0.99
CA ALA A 58 -3.13 0.22 -1.50
C ALA A 58 -2.85 -0.42 -2.87
N ALA A 59 -3.20 -1.69 -3.06
CA ALA A 59 -3.07 -2.37 -4.35
C ALA A 59 -3.93 -1.71 -5.43
N ILE A 60 -5.19 -1.37 -5.12
CA ILE A 60 -6.08 -0.65 -6.04
C ILE A 60 -5.53 0.74 -6.37
N TRP A 61 -5.01 1.45 -5.37
CA TRP A 61 -4.41 2.77 -5.56
C TRP A 61 -3.18 2.70 -6.47
N CYS A 62 -2.28 1.73 -6.24
CA CYS A 62 -1.15 1.47 -7.14
C CYS A 62 -1.60 1.07 -8.55
N PHE A 63 -2.68 0.30 -8.69
CA PHE A 63 -3.24 -0.06 -9.99
C PHE A 63 -3.80 1.16 -10.74
N GLY A 64 -4.51 2.06 -10.04
CA GLY A 64 -4.97 3.32 -10.61
C GLY A 64 -3.80 4.18 -11.10
N LEU A 65 -2.74 4.30 -10.28
CA LEU A 65 -1.51 5.00 -10.66
C LEU A 65 -0.79 4.36 -11.84
N LEU A 66 -0.75 3.02 -11.89
CA LEU A 66 -0.20 2.29 -13.02
C LEU A 66 -0.99 2.56 -14.29
N ARG A 67 -2.32 2.60 -14.21
CA ARG A 67 -3.18 2.89 -15.37
C ARG A 67 -2.91 4.29 -15.90
N ILE A 68 -2.79 5.28 -15.02
CA ILE A 68 -2.42 6.66 -15.38
C ILE A 68 -1.04 6.69 -16.04
N ALA A 69 -0.04 6.02 -15.46
CA ALA A 69 1.30 5.91 -16.05
C ALA A 69 1.32 5.16 -17.40
N MET A 70 0.29 4.35 -17.68
CA MET A 70 0.10 3.70 -18.97
C MET A 70 -0.63 4.60 -19.98
N ASP A 71 -1.67 5.32 -19.56
CA ASP A 71 -2.53 6.14 -20.43
C ASP A 71 -1.90 7.51 -20.76
N ASP A 72 -1.32 8.20 -19.78
CA ASP A 72 -0.51 9.42 -20.00
C ASP A 72 0.91 9.09 -20.53
N GLY A 73 1.19 7.80 -20.72
CA GLY A 73 2.49 7.25 -21.11
C GLY A 73 2.98 7.66 -22.50
N TYR A 74 2.19 8.32 -23.35
CA TYR A 74 2.66 8.88 -24.61
C TYR A 74 3.57 10.12 -24.42
N ALA A 75 3.42 10.86 -23.31
CA ALA A 75 4.30 11.99 -22.98
C ALA A 75 5.54 11.56 -22.17
N PHE A 76 5.45 10.50 -21.37
CA PHE A 76 6.56 10.02 -20.51
C PHE A 76 7.44 8.93 -21.14
N HIS A 77 7.00 8.27 -22.23
CA HIS A 77 7.83 7.30 -22.96
C HIS A 77 9.08 7.93 -23.55
N GLY A 78 9.00 9.21 -23.96
CA GLY A 78 10.09 9.94 -24.59
C GLY A 78 11.27 10.19 -23.64
N ASP A 79 11.00 10.56 -22.39
CA ASP A 79 12.04 11.03 -21.45
C ASP A 79 12.43 10.02 -20.36
N TYR A 80 11.51 9.15 -19.90
CA TYR A 80 11.74 8.30 -18.72
C TYR A 80 11.61 6.79 -19.00
N GLY A 81 11.21 6.42 -20.22
CA GLY A 81 11.08 5.03 -20.67
C GLY A 81 10.06 4.19 -19.89
N SER A 82 9.98 2.89 -20.20
CA SER A 82 9.02 1.96 -19.59
C SER A 82 9.24 1.72 -18.08
N TYR A 83 10.27 2.31 -17.46
CA TYR A 83 10.66 2.07 -16.06
C TYR A 83 9.71 2.73 -15.05
N VAL A 84 8.98 3.77 -15.45
CA VAL A 84 8.00 4.47 -14.59
C VAL A 84 6.87 3.55 -14.12
N LYS A 85 6.59 2.47 -14.87
CA LYS A 85 5.53 1.49 -14.54
C LYS A 85 5.95 0.48 -13.46
N LEU A 86 7.25 0.22 -13.35
CA LEU A 86 7.82 -0.86 -12.56
C LEU A 86 7.57 -0.70 -11.04
N PRO A 87 7.73 0.50 -10.44
CA PRO A 87 7.42 0.73 -9.03
C PRO A 87 5.96 0.43 -8.66
N TYR A 88 5.01 0.75 -9.54
CA TYR A 88 3.59 0.50 -9.27
C TYR A 88 3.25 -0.99 -9.33
N VAL A 89 3.83 -1.74 -10.28
CA VAL A 89 3.67 -3.20 -10.36
C VAL A 89 4.24 -3.87 -9.10
N ILE A 90 5.45 -3.47 -8.68
CA ILE A 90 6.05 -3.96 -7.44
C ILE A 90 5.16 -3.62 -6.23
N GLY A 91 4.63 -2.39 -6.18
CA GLY A 91 3.73 -1.94 -5.12
C GLY A 91 2.48 -2.81 -5.00
N ILE A 92 1.86 -3.18 -6.13
CA ILE A 92 0.70 -4.09 -6.17
C ILE A 92 1.06 -5.45 -5.56
N ILE A 93 2.19 -6.04 -5.99
CA ILE A 93 2.62 -7.37 -5.51
C ILE A 93 2.86 -7.32 -4.00
N ILE A 94 3.61 -6.33 -3.51
CA ILE A 94 3.91 -6.17 -2.08
C ILE A 94 2.61 -5.99 -1.28
N ALA A 95 1.69 -5.17 -1.76
CA ALA A 95 0.40 -4.93 -1.11
C ALA A 95 -0.43 -6.21 -0.98
N ILE A 96 -0.51 -7.03 -2.03
CA ILE A 96 -1.23 -8.31 -2.00
C ILE A 96 -0.58 -9.29 -1.01
N VAL A 97 0.75 -9.42 -1.04
CA VAL A 97 1.48 -10.29 -0.10
C VAL A 97 1.27 -9.86 1.35
N LEU A 98 1.31 -8.55 1.62
CA LEU A 98 1.06 -8.01 2.97
C LEU A 98 -0.40 -8.22 3.40
N HIS A 99 -1.36 -8.06 2.49
CA HIS A 99 -2.78 -8.35 2.74
C HIS A 99 -2.97 -9.79 3.25
N GLU A 100 -2.39 -10.75 2.52
CA GLU A 100 -2.50 -12.17 2.86
C GLU A 100 -1.83 -12.49 4.19
N LYS A 101 -0.62 -11.97 4.43
CA LYS A 101 0.09 -12.16 5.71
C LYS A 101 -0.70 -11.65 6.91
N VAL A 102 -1.37 -10.50 6.78
CA VAL A 102 -2.22 -9.95 7.83
C VAL A 102 -3.46 -10.82 8.03
N ALA A 103 -4.07 -11.31 6.96
CA ALA A 103 -5.22 -12.21 7.04
C ALA A 103 -4.88 -13.53 7.76
N ILE A 104 -3.73 -14.13 7.45
CA ILE A 104 -3.25 -15.37 8.11
C ILE A 104 -3.00 -15.13 9.60
N LYS A 105 -2.32 -14.03 9.97
CA LYS A 105 -2.06 -13.71 11.38
C LYS A 105 -3.34 -13.51 12.18
N ARG A 106 -4.35 -12.86 11.59
CA ARG A 106 -5.64 -12.64 12.25
C ARG A 106 -6.36 -13.97 12.49
N LYS A 107 -6.45 -14.83 11.48
CA LYS A 107 -7.02 -16.17 11.63
C LYS A 107 -6.33 -16.99 12.71
N LYS A 108 -5.00 -16.92 12.82
CA LYS A 108 -4.25 -17.61 13.87
C LYS A 108 -4.58 -17.09 15.27
N SER A 109 -4.66 -15.76 15.42
CA SER A 109 -5.07 -15.12 16.68
C SER A 109 -6.48 -15.53 17.10
N ASP A 110 -7.43 -15.49 16.15
CA ASP A 110 -8.83 -15.83 16.41
C ASP A 110 -8.97 -17.32 16.82
N ALA A 111 -8.16 -18.21 16.22
CA ALA A 111 -8.13 -19.63 16.57
C ALA A 111 -7.52 -19.89 17.96
N GLU A 112 -6.40 -19.22 18.31
CA GLU A 112 -5.79 -19.33 19.64
C GLU A 112 -6.71 -18.79 20.75
N GLU A 113 -7.47 -17.72 20.49
CA GLU A 113 -8.46 -17.19 21.42
C GLU A 113 -9.60 -18.20 21.67
N SER A 114 -10.10 -18.85 20.63
CA SER A 114 -11.19 -19.84 20.75
C SER A 114 -10.82 -21.11 21.54
N VAL A 115 -9.54 -21.48 21.58
CA VAL A 115 -9.04 -22.65 22.33
C VAL A 115 -8.83 -22.32 23.82
N ASN A 116 -8.67 -21.04 24.16
CA ASN A 116 -8.32 -20.59 25.49
C ASN A 116 -9.54 -20.08 26.31
N ILE A 117 -10.76 -20.33 25.81
CA ILE A 117 -11.99 -20.12 26.57
C ILE A 117 -12.19 -21.38 27.42
N PRO A 118 -12.00 -21.33 28.76
CA PRO A 118 -12.31 -22.47 29.62
C PRO A 118 -13.83 -22.71 29.62
N ASP A 119 -14.22 -23.99 29.52
CA ASP A 119 -15.61 -24.46 29.64
C ASP A 119 -16.29 -24.01 30.95
#